data_AF-A0A9W6XZL3-F1
#
_entry.id   AF-A0A9W6XZL3-F1
#
_cell.length_a   1.000
_cell.length_b   1.000
_cell.length_c   1.000
_cell.angle_alpha   90.00
_cell.angle_beta   90.00
_cell.angle_gamma   90.00
#
_symmetry.space_group_name_H-M   'P 1'
#
loop_
_entity.id
_entity.type
_entity.pdbx_description
1 polymer ?
#
loop_
_entity_poly.entity_id
_entity_poly.type
_entity_poly.pdbx_seq_one_letter_code
_entity_poly.pdbx_strand_id
1 'polypeptide(L)'
;MPSKPDKYGVRFYAVVGWSSLYVHSVWDNSSGNTMSSTPAEHYTSLFPTLRTALHNALRAEDVDIEYDAATVLWIAMAGHQTRNFRSSTGHWLIVSDYFYTRHTFAHALLKFTDGEMHMFGTVRINLVDRWNKPEVAAAIIRVDAGERGGWEVIAAVDPEPGWQKNRNHIKIPSTELLSRSEQLLNRSSSRLKRLATSCTRIERSSYSTPTT
;
A
#
# COMPACT_ATOMS: atom_id res chain seq x y z
N MET A 1 4.09 9.87 -17.43
CA MET A 1 4.15 9.97 -15.96
C MET A 1 4.50 11.41 -15.59
N PRO A 2 3.52 12.28 -15.26
CA PRO A 2 3.71 13.73 -15.22
C PRO A 2 4.74 14.26 -14.21
N SER A 3 4.96 13.56 -13.10
CA SER A 3 5.90 13.95 -12.05
C SER A 3 7.28 13.29 -12.16
N LYS A 4 7.51 12.47 -13.20
CA LYS A 4 8.81 11.84 -13.44
C LYS A 4 9.67 12.75 -14.32
N PRO A 5 11.02 12.67 -14.22
CA PRO A 5 11.92 13.44 -15.08
C PRO A 5 11.59 13.25 -16.56
N ASP A 6 11.36 11.99 -16.96
CA ASP A 6 10.88 11.63 -18.29
C ASP A 6 9.38 11.33 -18.28
N LYS A 7 8.64 12.10 -19.09
CA LYS A 7 7.18 11.94 -19.19
C LYS A 7 6.78 10.62 -19.85
N TYR A 8 7.62 10.09 -20.75
CA TYR A 8 7.35 8.89 -21.53
C TYR A 8 8.40 7.83 -21.21
N GLY A 9 7.97 6.58 -21.08
CA GLY A 9 8.86 5.47 -20.76
C GLY A 9 8.09 4.20 -20.44
N VAL A 10 8.82 3.10 -20.30
CA VAL A 10 8.29 1.79 -19.90
C VAL A 10 8.25 1.71 -18.37
N ARG A 11 7.16 1.18 -17.83
CA ARG A 11 7.00 1.00 -16.38
C ARG A 11 7.30 -0.44 -15.99
N PHE A 12 8.23 -0.59 -15.06
CA PHE A 12 8.49 -1.84 -14.36
C PHE A 12 8.12 -1.70 -12.89
N TYR A 13 7.64 -2.80 -12.32
CA TYR A 13 7.63 -3.00 -10.87
C TYR A 13 8.92 -3.70 -10.49
N ALA A 14 9.43 -3.40 -9.29
CA ALA A 14 10.63 -4.03 -8.77
C ALA A 14 10.52 -4.23 -7.26
N VAL A 15 11.03 -5.36 -6.77
CA VAL A 15 11.28 -5.60 -5.34
C VAL A 15 12.79 -5.47 -5.14
N VAL A 16 13.19 -4.58 -4.25
CA VAL A 16 14.59 -4.17 -4.06
C VAL A 16 14.99 -4.36 -2.61
N GLY A 17 16.19 -4.87 -2.37
CA GLY A 17 16.74 -5.05 -1.04
C GLY A 17 17.05 -3.69 -0.40
N TRP A 18 16.66 -3.53 0.86
CA TRP A 18 16.80 -2.25 1.58
C TRP A 18 18.25 -1.76 1.67
N SER A 19 19.16 -2.64 2.10
CA SER A 19 20.56 -2.26 2.35
C SER A 19 21.45 -2.40 1.12
N SER A 20 21.21 -3.42 0.29
CA SER A 20 22.06 -3.75 -0.86
C SER A 20 21.66 -3.04 -2.14
N LEU A 21 20.44 -2.48 -2.18
CA LEU A 21 19.78 -2.00 -3.41
C LEU A 21 19.73 -3.06 -4.52
N TYR A 22 19.84 -4.34 -4.14
CA TYR A 22 19.79 -5.46 -5.08
C TYR A 22 18.36 -5.66 -5.59
N VAL A 23 18.19 -5.75 -6.91
CA VAL A 23 16.90 -6.01 -7.52
C VAL A 23 16.60 -7.50 -7.44
N HIS A 24 15.69 -7.87 -6.55
CA HIS A 24 15.31 -9.26 -6.32
C HIS A 24 14.29 -9.79 -7.33
N SER A 25 13.39 -8.92 -7.79
CA SER A 25 12.46 -9.23 -8.87
C SER A 25 12.12 -7.96 -9.62
N VAL A 26 11.93 -8.08 -10.93
CA VAL A 26 11.50 -7.00 -11.82
C VAL A 26 10.50 -7.55 -12.82
N TRP A 27 9.43 -6.81 -13.07
CA TRP A 27 8.40 -7.24 -14.03
C TRP A 27 7.70 -6.03 -14.66
N ASP A 28 7.33 -6.12 -15.93
CA ASP A 28 6.53 -5.08 -16.55
C ASP A 28 5.08 -5.12 -16.01
N ASN A 29 4.38 -3.99 -16.01
CA ASN A 29 3.00 -3.99 -15.53
C ASN A 29 1.99 -4.58 -16.54
N SER A 30 2.47 -5.07 -17.68
CA SER A 30 1.72 -5.59 -18.83
C SER A 30 0.54 -4.72 -19.25
N SER A 31 0.65 -3.41 -19.02
CA SER A 31 -0.40 -2.46 -19.37
C SER A 31 -0.55 -2.40 -20.88
N GLY A 32 -1.76 -2.64 -21.37
CA GLY A 32 -2.05 -2.72 -22.81
C GLY A 32 -1.75 -4.08 -23.45
N ASN A 33 -1.37 -5.09 -22.66
CA ASN A 33 -1.28 -6.45 -23.15
C ASN A 33 -2.69 -7.02 -23.40
N THR A 34 -2.89 -7.68 -24.55
CA THR A 34 -4.17 -8.30 -24.95
C THR A 34 -4.15 -9.83 -24.81
N MET A 35 -3.10 -10.40 -24.21
CA MET A 35 -3.04 -11.81 -23.92
C MET A 35 -4.12 -12.22 -22.91
N SER A 36 -4.60 -13.46 -23.01
CA SER A 36 -5.64 -14.01 -22.14
C SER A 36 -5.16 -14.24 -20.70
N SER A 37 -3.86 -14.33 -20.49
CA SER A 37 -3.23 -14.61 -19.21
C SER A 37 -2.91 -13.34 -18.43
N THR A 38 -3.06 -13.42 -17.12
CA THR A 38 -2.80 -12.28 -16.23
C THR A 38 -1.29 -12.06 -16.05
N PRO A 39 -0.85 -10.86 -15.62
CA PRO A 39 0.57 -10.60 -15.36
C PRO A 39 1.15 -11.54 -14.30
N ALA A 40 0.36 -11.91 -13.29
CA ALA A 40 0.75 -12.87 -12.26
C ALA A 40 0.87 -14.31 -12.80
N GLU A 41 0.02 -14.70 -13.74
CA GLU A 41 0.13 -16.00 -14.41
C GLU A 41 1.40 -16.08 -15.25
N HIS A 42 1.74 -15.02 -15.97
CA HIS A 42 3.02 -14.96 -16.70
C HIS A 42 4.20 -15.11 -15.74
N TYR A 43 4.21 -14.35 -14.64
CA TYR A 43 5.26 -14.45 -13.65
C TYR A 43 5.36 -15.87 -13.06
N THR A 44 4.25 -16.48 -12.67
CA THR A 44 4.21 -17.85 -12.14
C THR A 44 4.34 -18.94 -13.21
N SER A 45 4.33 -18.59 -14.50
CA SER A 45 4.73 -19.52 -15.57
C SER A 45 6.25 -19.72 -15.59
N LEU A 46 7.02 -18.64 -15.33
CA LEU A 46 8.48 -18.70 -15.21
C LEU A 46 8.92 -19.23 -13.85
N PHE A 47 8.10 -19.03 -12.81
CA PHE A 47 8.33 -19.55 -11.47
C PHE A 47 7.17 -20.47 -11.04
N PRO A 48 7.05 -21.68 -11.62
CA PRO A 48 5.92 -22.60 -11.37
C PRO A 48 5.72 -22.94 -9.90
N THR A 49 6.80 -22.88 -9.13
CA THR A 49 6.84 -23.23 -7.72
C THR A 49 6.04 -22.28 -6.83
N LEU A 50 5.65 -21.11 -7.34
CA LEU A 50 4.79 -20.13 -6.67
C LEU A 50 3.30 -20.33 -6.96
N ARG A 51 2.95 -21.06 -8.04
CA ARG A 51 1.59 -21.12 -8.59
C ARG A 51 0.57 -21.63 -7.58
N THR A 52 0.84 -22.77 -6.95
CA THR A 52 -0.08 -23.38 -5.99
C THR A 52 -0.25 -22.52 -4.74
N ALA A 53 0.85 -22.01 -4.19
CA ALA A 53 0.80 -21.16 -3.00
C ALA A 53 0.01 -19.87 -3.27
N LEU A 54 0.23 -19.24 -4.43
CA LEU A 54 -0.48 -18.02 -4.82
C LEU A 54 -1.97 -18.30 -5.03
N HIS A 55 -2.31 -19.38 -5.72
CA HIS A 55 -3.69 -19.80 -5.93
C HIS A 55 -4.42 -20.07 -4.61
N ASN A 56 -3.77 -20.76 -3.68
CA ASN A 56 -4.35 -21.05 -2.37
C ASN A 56 -4.56 -19.76 -1.56
N ALA A 57 -3.59 -18.85 -1.56
CA ALA A 57 -3.70 -17.58 -0.85
C ALA A 57 -4.85 -16.71 -1.37
N LEU A 58 -5.04 -16.64 -2.69
CA LEU A 58 -6.13 -15.86 -3.30
C LEU A 58 -7.52 -16.47 -3.11
N ARG A 59 -7.60 -17.76 -2.78
CA ARG A 59 -8.87 -18.46 -2.49
C ARG A 59 -9.22 -18.50 -1.02
N ALA A 60 -8.37 -17.96 -0.14
CA ALA A 60 -8.67 -17.86 1.27
C ALA A 60 -9.91 -16.96 1.48
N GLU A 61 -10.83 -17.37 2.35
CA GLU A 61 -12.12 -16.70 2.55
C GLU A 61 -11.97 -15.22 2.98
N ASP A 62 -10.86 -14.91 3.64
CA ASP A 62 -10.51 -13.60 4.18
C ASP A 62 -9.65 -12.74 3.21
N VAL A 63 -9.41 -13.20 1.98
CA VAL A 63 -8.68 -12.44 0.95
C VAL A 63 -9.66 -11.93 -0.12
N ASP A 64 -9.84 -10.60 -0.17
CA ASP A 64 -10.68 -9.90 -1.17
C ASP A 64 -9.80 -9.23 -2.24
N ILE A 65 -9.24 -10.03 -3.16
CA ILE A 65 -8.45 -9.56 -4.31
C ILE A 65 -8.89 -10.30 -5.57
N GLU A 66 -9.24 -9.56 -6.62
CA GLU A 66 -9.52 -10.12 -7.94
C GLU A 66 -8.26 -10.74 -8.54
N TYR A 67 -8.41 -11.92 -9.15
CA TYR A 67 -7.30 -12.73 -9.62
C TYR A 67 -6.47 -12.07 -10.74
N ASP A 68 -7.07 -11.19 -11.52
CA ASP A 68 -6.44 -10.41 -12.60
C ASP A 68 -5.92 -9.04 -12.13
N ALA A 69 -6.11 -8.68 -10.85
CA ALA A 69 -5.63 -7.43 -10.32
C ALA A 69 -4.09 -7.35 -10.34
N ALA A 70 -3.57 -6.16 -10.65
CA ALA A 70 -2.12 -5.90 -10.62
C ALA A 70 -1.47 -6.22 -9.25
N THR A 71 -2.24 -6.14 -8.16
CA THR A 71 -1.80 -6.52 -6.81
C THR A 71 -1.34 -7.97 -6.72
N VAL A 72 -1.95 -8.88 -7.50
CA VAL A 72 -1.59 -10.31 -7.49
C VAL A 72 -0.16 -10.52 -7.98
N LEU A 73 0.26 -9.76 -8.99
CA LEU A 73 1.65 -9.76 -9.45
C LEU A 73 2.58 -9.27 -8.34
N TRP A 74 2.22 -8.21 -7.61
CA TRP A 74 3.04 -7.70 -6.51
C TRP A 74 3.19 -8.71 -5.37
N ILE A 75 2.11 -9.43 -5.04
CA ILE A 75 2.16 -10.53 -4.05
C ILE A 75 3.15 -11.61 -4.50
N ALA A 76 3.04 -12.06 -5.75
CA ALA A 76 3.93 -13.07 -6.30
C ALA A 76 5.39 -12.60 -6.29
N MET A 77 5.66 -11.35 -6.70
CA MET A 77 7.01 -10.77 -6.74
C MET A 77 7.64 -10.62 -5.35
N ALA A 78 6.84 -10.16 -4.37
CA ALA A 78 7.28 -9.94 -2.99
C ALA A 78 7.48 -11.25 -2.24
N GLY A 79 6.46 -12.12 -2.22
CA GLY A 79 6.55 -13.39 -1.52
C GLY A 79 7.49 -14.40 -2.16
N HIS A 80 7.86 -14.26 -3.43
CA HIS A 80 8.96 -15.05 -4.02
C HIS A 80 10.25 -14.93 -3.19
N GLN A 81 10.47 -13.80 -2.51
CA GLN A 81 11.68 -13.59 -1.72
C GLN A 81 11.74 -14.46 -0.46
N THR A 82 10.61 -14.73 0.21
CA THR A 82 10.60 -15.53 1.45
C THR A 82 11.02 -16.98 1.19
N ARG A 83 10.83 -17.46 -0.05
CA ARG A 83 11.30 -18.76 -0.48
C ARG A 83 12.81 -18.79 -0.70
N ASN A 84 13.35 -17.77 -1.36
CA ASN A 84 14.76 -17.74 -1.77
C ASN A 84 15.69 -17.31 -0.62
N PHE A 85 15.16 -16.51 0.30
CA PHE A 85 15.86 -16.00 1.46
C PHE A 85 15.02 -16.28 2.69
N ARG A 86 15.51 -17.15 3.57
CA ARG A 86 14.87 -17.36 4.87
C ARG A 86 15.30 -16.26 5.83
N SER A 87 14.34 -15.64 6.49
CA SER A 87 14.63 -14.68 7.55
C SER A 87 15.09 -15.44 8.80
N SER A 88 16.17 -14.99 9.42
CA SER A 88 16.64 -15.55 10.70
C SER A 88 15.64 -15.32 11.84
N THR A 89 14.77 -14.31 11.70
CA THR A 89 13.72 -14.00 12.68
C THR A 89 12.38 -14.61 12.27
N GLY A 90 12.27 -15.22 11.09
CA GLY A 90 10.99 -15.65 10.51
C GLY A 90 10.09 -14.51 10.02
N HIS A 91 10.57 -13.26 10.06
CA HIS A 91 9.80 -12.09 9.67
C HIS A 91 10.49 -11.31 8.55
N TRP A 92 9.70 -10.84 7.60
CA TRP A 92 10.10 -9.96 6.50
C TRP A 92 9.26 -8.69 6.53
N LEU A 93 9.88 -7.56 6.20
CA LEU A 93 9.19 -6.29 6.05
C LEU A 93 9.26 -5.83 4.60
N ILE A 94 8.10 -5.67 3.96
CA ILE A 94 8.00 -4.95 2.69
C ILE A 94 7.59 -3.51 2.98
N VAL A 95 8.39 -2.56 2.48
CA VAL A 95 8.09 -1.14 2.56
C VAL A 95 7.55 -0.67 1.22
N SER A 96 6.39 -0.02 1.20
CA SER A 96 5.80 0.49 -0.03
C SER A 96 5.21 1.89 0.12
N ASP A 97 5.07 2.59 -0.99
CA ASP A 97 4.47 3.92 -1.00
C ASP A 97 2.93 3.86 -0.97
N TYR A 98 2.30 5.03 -0.96
CA TYR A 98 0.84 5.18 -0.93
C TYR A 98 0.09 4.64 -2.16
N PHE A 99 0.78 4.38 -3.26
CA PHE A 99 0.16 3.79 -4.44
C PHE A 99 -0.05 2.28 -4.26
N TYR A 100 0.92 1.62 -3.64
CA TYR A 100 0.92 0.17 -3.46
C TYR A 100 0.32 -0.28 -2.12
N THR A 101 0.48 0.51 -1.05
CA THR A 101 0.05 0.10 0.29
C THR A 101 -1.48 -0.02 0.38
N ARG A 102 -1.97 -1.24 0.62
CA ARG A 102 -3.38 -1.54 0.86
C ARG A 102 -3.50 -2.65 1.90
N HIS A 103 -4.51 -2.57 2.75
CA HIS A 103 -4.79 -3.62 3.75
C HIS A 103 -5.01 -4.99 3.08
N THR A 104 -5.79 -5.05 1.99
CA THR A 104 -5.99 -6.31 1.24
C THR A 104 -4.69 -6.89 0.69
N PHE A 105 -3.77 -6.04 0.20
CA PHE A 105 -2.46 -6.49 -0.26
C PHE A 105 -1.63 -7.05 0.90
N ALA A 106 -1.53 -6.32 2.01
CA ALA A 106 -0.81 -6.78 3.20
C ALA A 106 -1.35 -8.13 3.70
N HIS A 107 -2.67 -8.28 3.78
CA HIS A 107 -3.32 -9.48 4.26
C HIS A 107 -3.08 -10.69 3.34
N ALA A 108 -3.25 -10.51 2.02
CA ALA A 108 -2.99 -11.57 1.05
C ALA A 108 -1.51 -11.98 1.01
N LEU A 109 -0.59 -11.01 1.17
CA LEU A 109 0.85 -11.29 1.23
C LEU A 109 1.22 -12.09 2.48
N LEU A 110 0.60 -11.76 3.62
CA LEU A 110 0.77 -12.51 4.87
C LEU A 110 0.32 -13.96 4.70
N LYS A 111 -0.84 -14.20 4.07
CA LYS A 111 -1.34 -15.56 3.75
C LYS A 111 -0.42 -16.30 2.78
N PHE A 112 0.03 -15.63 1.72
CA PHE A 112 0.89 -16.22 0.71
C PHE A 112 2.25 -16.64 1.26
N THR A 113 2.71 -16.00 2.34
CA THR A 113 4.03 -16.22 2.95
C THR A 113 3.95 -16.92 4.30
N ASP A 114 2.83 -17.57 4.61
CA ASP A 114 2.62 -18.30 5.88
C ASP A 114 2.90 -17.45 7.13
N GLY A 115 2.58 -16.16 7.07
CA GLY A 115 2.80 -15.22 8.17
C GLY A 115 4.18 -14.57 8.20
N GLU A 116 5.10 -14.91 7.29
CA GLU A 116 6.46 -14.36 7.35
C GLU A 116 6.50 -12.88 6.93
N MET A 117 5.81 -12.47 5.86
CA MET A 117 5.96 -11.14 5.28
C MET A 117 4.88 -10.14 5.71
N HIS A 118 5.33 -9.05 6.31
CA HIS A 118 4.52 -7.94 6.83
C HIS A 118 4.73 -6.69 5.98
N MET A 119 3.69 -5.87 5.86
CA MET A 119 3.73 -4.63 5.08
C MET A 119 3.81 -3.40 5.96
N PHE A 120 4.68 -2.47 5.57
CA PHE A 120 4.75 -1.13 6.10
C PHE A 120 4.65 -0.12 4.97
N GLY A 121 3.91 0.96 5.17
CA GLY A 121 3.80 1.98 4.15
C GLY A 121 2.79 3.07 4.48
N THR A 122 2.84 4.13 3.70
CA THR A 122 1.85 5.20 3.77
C THR A 122 0.59 4.78 3.05
N VAL A 123 -0.61 5.15 3.52
CA VAL A 123 -1.88 4.85 2.85
C VAL A 123 -2.54 6.16 2.42
N ARG A 124 -3.22 6.17 1.27
CA ARG A 124 -4.06 7.33 0.91
C ARG A 124 -5.22 7.43 1.90
N ILE A 125 -5.49 8.63 2.38
CA ILE A 125 -6.57 8.90 3.34
C ILE A 125 -7.94 8.37 2.89
N ASN A 126 -8.21 8.36 1.58
CA ASN A 126 -9.46 7.87 0.99
C ASN A 126 -9.50 6.33 0.81
N LEU A 127 -8.35 5.67 0.99
CA LEU A 127 -8.20 4.21 0.98
C LEU A 127 -8.09 3.65 2.41
N VAL A 128 -8.11 4.51 3.44
CA VAL A 128 -8.30 4.06 4.82
C VAL A 128 -9.73 3.51 4.91
N ASP A 129 -9.83 2.20 5.10
CA ASP A 129 -11.12 1.53 5.22
C ASP A 129 -11.85 1.95 6.50
N ARG A 130 -13.12 1.52 6.59
CA ARG A 130 -13.99 1.85 7.72
C ARG A 130 -13.46 1.37 9.08
N TRP A 131 -12.64 0.31 9.10
CA TRP A 131 -12.15 -0.34 10.30
C TRP A 131 -10.91 0.36 10.85
N ASN A 132 -10.11 0.91 9.95
CA ASN A 132 -8.90 1.67 10.28
C ASN A 132 -9.19 3.15 10.58
N LYS A 133 -10.34 3.69 10.17
CA LYS A 133 -10.73 5.08 10.42
C LYS A 133 -10.71 5.50 11.90
N PRO A 134 -11.25 4.71 12.86
CA PRO A 134 -11.23 5.07 14.28
C PRO A 134 -9.79 5.20 14.83
N GLU A 135 -8.93 4.25 14.50
CA GLU A 135 -7.52 4.25 14.95
C GLU A 135 -6.74 5.43 14.36
N VAL A 136 -6.95 5.71 13.06
CA VAL A 136 -6.37 6.90 12.40
C VAL A 136 -6.87 8.20 13.04
N ALA A 137 -8.16 8.29 13.36
CA ALA A 137 -8.72 9.47 14.03
C ALA A 137 -8.12 9.66 15.44
N ALA A 138 -7.95 8.58 16.20
CA ALA A 138 -7.33 8.61 17.51
C ALA A 138 -5.84 9.03 17.44
N ALA A 139 -5.10 8.50 16.48
CA ALA A 139 -3.70 8.86 16.25
C ALA A 139 -3.53 10.33 15.84
N ILE A 140 -4.43 10.87 15.00
CA ILE A 140 -4.40 12.30 14.63
C ILE A 140 -4.50 13.18 15.89
N ILE A 141 -5.35 12.83 16.85
CA ILE A 141 -5.49 13.58 18.10
C ILE A 141 -4.20 13.51 18.92
N ARG A 142 -3.58 12.32 19.02
CA ARG A 142 -2.32 12.13 19.74
C ARG A 142 -1.16 12.90 19.10
N VAL A 143 -1.04 12.86 17.77
CA VAL A 143 -0.01 13.58 17.02
C VAL A 143 -0.19 15.10 17.09
N ASP A 144 -1.44 15.61 17.03
CA ASP A 144 -1.70 17.05 17.14
C ASP A 144 -1.40 17.59 18.55
N ALA A 145 -1.59 16.76 19.58
CA ALA A 145 -1.21 17.08 20.96
C ALA A 145 0.29 16.89 21.25
N GLY A 146 1.02 16.23 20.35
CA GLY A 146 2.44 15.90 20.51
C GLY A 146 3.40 17.02 20.09
N GLU A 147 4.69 16.72 20.15
CA GLU A 147 5.73 17.65 19.69
C GLU A 147 5.64 17.88 18.18
N ARG A 148 5.93 19.12 17.76
CA ARG A 148 5.94 19.48 16.35
C ARG A 148 6.97 18.63 15.59
N GLY A 149 6.52 17.97 14.53
CA GLY A 149 7.35 17.05 13.73
C GLY A 149 7.23 15.59 14.17
N GLY A 150 6.47 15.31 15.22
CA GLY A 150 6.09 13.95 15.60
C GLY A 150 5.25 13.26 14.52
N TRP A 151 5.35 11.93 14.50
CA TRP A 151 4.57 11.04 13.67
C TRP A 151 4.22 9.79 14.47
N GLU A 152 3.15 9.12 14.07
CA GLU A 152 2.68 7.89 14.70
C GLU A 152 2.44 6.82 13.64
N VAL A 153 2.87 5.60 13.95
CA VAL A 153 2.59 4.41 13.14
C VAL A 153 1.44 3.66 13.78
N ILE A 154 0.50 3.25 12.93
CA ILE A 154 -0.74 2.61 13.35
C ILE A 154 -0.78 1.24 12.70
N ALA A 155 -1.00 0.20 13.51
CA ALA A 155 -1.25 -1.13 13.00
C ALA A 155 -2.63 -1.17 12.34
N ALA A 156 -2.70 -1.80 11.17
CA ALA A 156 -3.99 -1.97 10.52
C ALA A 156 -4.86 -2.97 11.30
N VAL A 157 -6.14 -2.66 11.43
CA VAL A 157 -7.15 -3.49 12.08
C VAL A 157 -7.82 -4.36 11.02
N ASP A 158 -7.90 -5.66 11.27
CA ASP A 158 -8.59 -6.59 10.39
C ASP A 158 -10.11 -6.41 10.47
N PRO A 159 -10.82 -6.58 9.34
CA PRO A 159 -12.27 -6.53 9.34
C PRO A 159 -12.86 -7.70 10.12
N GLU A 160 -14.01 -7.49 10.76
CA GLU A 160 -14.69 -8.56 11.50
C GLU A 160 -15.00 -9.78 10.62
N PRO A 161 -14.84 -11.02 11.13
CA PRO A 161 -15.15 -12.24 10.38
C PRO A 161 -16.58 -12.21 9.81
N GLY A 162 -16.73 -12.53 8.52
CA GLY A 162 -18.02 -12.59 7.85
C GLY A 162 -18.60 -11.23 7.39
N TRP A 163 -17.84 -10.13 7.48
CA TRP A 163 -18.29 -8.80 7.02
C TRP A 163 -18.75 -8.77 5.55
N GLN A 164 -18.19 -9.62 4.69
CA GLN A 164 -18.53 -9.72 3.27
C GLN A 164 -20.02 -10.08 3.06
N LYS A 165 -20.60 -10.90 3.94
CA LYS A 165 -22.03 -11.28 3.90
C LYS A 165 -22.97 -10.09 4.17
N ASN A 166 -22.45 -9.07 4.84
CA ASN A 166 -23.18 -7.88 5.25
C ASN A 166 -22.96 -6.68 4.32
N ARG A 167 -22.18 -6.83 3.24
CA ARG A 167 -21.87 -5.76 2.27
C ARG A 167 -23.12 -5.18 1.59
N ASN A 168 -24.19 -5.97 1.50
CA ASN A 168 -25.46 -5.60 0.85
C ASN A 168 -26.59 -5.18 1.81
N HIS A 169 -26.43 -5.33 3.14
CA HIS A 169 -27.54 -5.15 4.10
C HIS A 169 -27.34 -4.04 5.14
N ILE A 170 -26.20 -3.34 5.12
CA ILE A 170 -25.88 -2.37 6.16
C ILE A 170 -25.92 -0.93 5.61
N LYS A 171 -27.09 -0.30 5.73
CA LYS A 171 -27.20 1.16 5.94
C LYS A 171 -27.19 1.41 7.44
N ILE A 172 -26.03 1.31 8.11
CA ILE A 172 -25.93 1.80 9.50
C ILE A 172 -25.87 3.34 9.47
N PRO A 173 -26.49 4.05 10.42
CA PRO A 173 -26.48 5.51 10.49
C PRO A 173 -25.07 5.96 10.86
N SER A 174 -24.29 6.17 9.81
CA SER A 174 -22.86 6.41 9.87
C SER A 174 -22.58 7.91 10.11
N THR A 175 -23.62 8.74 10.21
CA THR A 175 -23.52 10.17 9.88
C THR A 175 -22.82 11.02 10.94
N GLU A 176 -22.87 10.70 12.23
CA GLU A 176 -22.33 11.59 13.28
C GLU A 176 -20.85 11.36 13.58
N LEU A 177 -20.42 10.12 13.79
CA LEU A 177 -18.99 9.80 13.98
C LEU A 177 -18.20 9.87 12.66
N LEU A 178 -18.80 9.56 11.50
CA LEU A 178 -18.14 9.79 10.22
C LEU A 178 -18.14 11.25 9.81
N SER A 179 -19.18 12.05 10.06
CA SER A 179 -19.07 13.48 9.75
C SER A 179 -18.02 14.18 10.61
N ARG A 180 -17.88 13.80 11.89
CA ARG A 180 -16.89 14.40 12.78
C ARG A 180 -15.47 13.95 12.43
N SER A 181 -15.25 12.67 12.13
CA SER A 181 -13.95 12.18 11.65
C SER A 181 -13.62 12.67 10.24
N GLU A 182 -14.57 12.77 9.32
CA GLU A 182 -14.38 13.37 8.00
C GLU A 182 -14.14 14.87 8.08
N GLN A 183 -14.79 15.60 8.99
CA GLN A 183 -14.49 17.01 9.24
C GLN A 183 -13.08 17.19 9.82
N LEU A 184 -12.63 16.32 10.72
CA LEU A 184 -11.26 16.34 11.26
C LEU A 184 -10.24 15.94 10.19
N LEU A 185 -10.48 14.88 9.42
CA LEU A 185 -9.64 14.45 8.29
C LEU A 185 -9.58 15.52 7.20
N ASN A 186 -10.70 16.19 6.88
CA ASN A 186 -10.74 17.28 5.90
C ASN A 186 -10.08 18.56 6.42
N ARG A 187 -10.25 18.90 7.70
CA ARG A 187 -9.56 20.04 8.33
C ARG A 187 -8.05 19.79 8.37
N SER A 188 -7.62 18.62 8.84
CA SER A 188 -6.20 18.23 8.88
C SER A 188 -5.60 18.09 7.48
N SER A 189 -6.33 17.52 6.51
CA SER A 189 -5.91 17.47 5.09
C SER A 189 -5.78 18.86 4.47
N SER A 190 -6.70 19.80 4.77
CA SER A 190 -6.60 21.18 4.30
C SER A 190 -5.43 21.94 4.95
N ARG A 191 -5.06 21.58 6.19
CA ARG A 191 -3.94 22.16 6.94
C ARG A 191 -2.61 21.59 6.44
N LEU A 192 -2.54 20.28 6.22
CA LEU A 192 -1.40 19.58 5.61
C LEU A 192 -1.15 20.02 4.17
N LYS A 193 -2.21 20.17 3.35
CA LYS A 193 -2.10 20.77 2.01
C LYS A 193 -1.55 22.18 2.07
N ARG A 194 -2.05 23.03 2.98
CA ARG A 194 -1.52 24.39 3.19
C ARG A 194 -0.05 24.42 3.63
N LEU A 195 0.36 23.48 4.50
CA LEU A 195 1.76 23.33 4.92
C LEU A 195 2.65 22.85 3.78
N ALA A 196 2.19 21.92 2.94
CA ALA A 196 2.91 21.45 1.76
C ALA A 196 3.08 22.55 0.69
N THR A 197 2.04 23.38 0.47
CA THR A 197 2.12 24.54 -0.42
C THR A 197 3.02 25.65 0.13
N SER A 198 3.10 25.80 1.46
CA SER A 198 4.03 26.72 2.13
C SER A 198 5.49 26.28 1.96
N CYS A 199 5.77 24.98 2.13
CA CYS A 199 7.13 24.43 1.95
C CYS A 199 7.64 24.58 0.51
N THR A 200 6.81 24.28 -0.48
CA THR A 200 7.16 24.45 -1.92
C THR A 200 7.31 25.92 -2.32
N ARG A 201 6.68 26.86 -1.59
CA ARG A 201 6.85 28.31 -1.82
C ARG A 201 8.17 28.83 -1.26
N ILE A 202 8.66 28.26 -0.15
CA ILE A 202 9.94 28.61 0.45
C ILE A 202 11.10 28.13 -0.43
N GLU A 203 11.04 26.90 -0.96
CA GLU A 203 12.09 26.38 -1.87
C GLU A 203 12.20 27.13 -3.21
N ARG A 204 11.11 27.73 -3.72
CA ARG A 204 11.18 28.55 -4.94
C ARG A 204 11.78 29.94 -4.71
N SER A 205 11.78 30.44 -3.47
CA SER A 205 12.32 31.75 -3.13
C SER A 205 13.83 31.75 -2.92
N SER A 206 14.45 30.59 -2.72
CA SER A 206 15.89 30.45 -2.44
C SER A 206 16.77 30.26 -3.70
N TYR A 207 16.18 30.31 -4.90
CA TYR A 207 16.91 30.32 -6.18
C TYR A 207 16.82 31.69 -6.86
N SER A 208 17.30 32.76 -6.21
CA SER A 208 17.74 33.96 -6.92
C SER A 208 19.24 33.83 -7.18
N THR A 209 19.59 33.56 -8.44
CA THR A 209 20.96 33.52 -8.93
C THR A 209 21.66 34.87 -8.72
N PRO A 210 22.90 34.90 -8.20
CA PRO A 210 23.68 36.14 -8.14
C PRO A 210 24.06 36.54 -9.57
N THR A 211 23.72 37.78 -9.92
CA THR A 211 24.10 38.41 -11.18
C THR A 211 25.53 38.91 -11.06
N THR A 212 26.41 38.43 -11.94
CA THR A 212 27.71 39.04 -12.25
C THR A 212 27.66 39.55 -13.67
#